data_AF-A0A1P8Y982-F1
#
_entry.id   AF-A0A1P8Y982-F1
#
_cell.length_a   1.000
_cell.length_b   1.000
_cell.length_c   1.000
_cell.angle_alpha   90.00
_cell.angle_beta   90.00
_cell.angle_gamma   90.00
#
_symmetry.space_group_name_H-M   'P 1'
#
loop_
_entity.id
_entity.type
_entity.pdbx_description
1 polymer ?
#
loop_
_entity_poly.entity_id
_entity_poly.type
_entity_poly.pdbx_seq_one_letter_code
_entity_poly.pdbx_strand_id
1 'polypeptide(L)' 'MTDLRTSDLDWDFGSRDEFSRWCAVGFAAWTARLDEDRVPRFVDDVVRAYEEVSGGPGLFRFTQMRVAFAVATAPR' A
#
# COMPACT_ATOMS: atom_id res chain seq x y z
N MET A 1 12.21 -17.60 -20.83
CA MET A 1 11.27 -18.19 -19.86
C MET A 1 10.74 -17.07 -18.98
N THR A 2 9.43 -16.99 -18.79
CA THR A 2 8.78 -16.00 -17.92
C THR A 2 8.33 -16.72 -16.66
N ASP A 3 8.81 -16.32 -15.49
CA ASP A 3 8.35 -16.84 -14.18
C ASP A 3 7.36 -15.83 -13.58
N LEU A 4 6.18 -16.31 -13.19
CA LEU A 4 5.11 -15.54 -12.57
C LEU A 4 4.86 -16.08 -11.18
N ARG A 5 4.97 -15.22 -10.16
CA ARG A 5 4.65 -15.57 -8.77
C ARG A 5 3.72 -14.56 -8.14
N THR A 6 2.74 -15.07 -7.40
CA THR A 6 1.84 -14.27 -6.57
C THR A 6 2.11 -14.60 -5.11
N SER A 7 2.11 -13.61 -4.24
CA SER A 7 2.32 -13.78 -2.80
C SER A 7 1.43 -12.81 -2.03
N ASP A 8 0.83 -13.29 -0.95
CA ASP A 8 0.19 -12.43 0.04
C ASP A 8 1.24 -11.98 1.04
N LEU A 9 1.35 -10.68 1.23
CA LEU A 9 2.37 -10.05 2.05
C LEU A 9 1.71 -9.08 3.03
N ASP A 10 2.41 -8.86 4.14
CA ASP A 10 2.09 -7.86 5.12
C ASP A 10 3.29 -6.94 5.36
N TRP A 11 2.97 -5.72 5.76
CA TRP A 11 3.93 -4.73 6.23
C TRP A 11 3.41 -4.14 7.53
N ASP A 12 4.21 -4.25 8.58
CA ASP A 12 3.93 -3.64 9.88
C ASP A 12 4.69 -2.31 10.00
N PHE A 13 3.95 -1.21 10.10
CA PHE A 13 4.50 0.12 10.34
C PHE A 13 4.91 0.37 11.80
N GLY A 14 4.64 -0.58 12.70
CA GLY A 14 4.91 -0.52 14.13
C GLY A 14 3.94 0.37 14.91
N SER A 15 3.13 1.19 14.22
CA SER A 15 2.07 1.99 14.83
C SER A 15 1.02 2.43 13.81
N ARG A 16 -0.18 2.73 14.31
CA ARG A 16 -1.25 3.39 13.54
C ARG A 16 -0.81 4.74 12.98
N ASP A 17 -0.02 5.51 13.73
CA ASP A 17 0.39 6.86 13.35
C ASP A 17 1.34 6.84 12.14
N GLU A 18 2.33 5.94 12.14
CA GLU A 18 3.24 5.78 10.99
C GLU A 18 2.50 5.29 9.74
N PHE A 19 1.55 4.37 9.90
CA PHE A 19 0.69 3.95 8.79
C PHE A 19 -0.17 5.10 8.26
N SER A 20 -0.74 5.92 9.15
CA SER A 20 -1.54 7.10 8.78
C SER A 20 -0.72 8.12 7.98
N ARG A 21 0.54 8.37 8.36
CA ARG A 21 1.44 9.25 7.60
C ARG A 21 1.73 8.70 6.21
N TRP A 22 1.98 7.39 6.10
CA TRP A 22 2.17 6.74 4.81
C TRP A 22 0.92 6.85 3.93
N CYS A 23 -0.27 6.62 4.48
CA CYS A 23 -1.54 6.81 3.79
C CYS A 23 -1.76 8.25 3.31
N ALA A 24 -1.44 9.26 4.13
CA ALA A 24 -1.59 10.66 3.75
C ALA A 24 -0.79 11.02 2.49
N VAL A 25 0.44 10.49 2.36
CA VAL A 25 1.26 10.66 1.16
C VAL A 25 0.72 9.82 0.00
N GLY A 26 0.38 8.56 0.24
CA GLY A 26 -0.09 7.64 -0.79
C GLY A 26 -1.45 8.01 -1.39
N PHE A 27 -2.30 8.69 -0.63
CA PHE A 27 -3.66 9.07 -1.05
C PHE A 27 -3.75 10.45 -1.69
N ALA A 28 -2.63 11.12 -1.95
CA ALA A 28 -2.60 12.47 -2.52
C ALA A 28 -3.48 12.63 -3.78
N ALA A 29 -3.52 11.61 -4.65
CA ALA A 29 -4.38 11.62 -5.83
C ALA A 29 -5.89 11.55 -5.52
N TRP A 30 -6.27 10.89 -4.43
CA TRP A 30 -7.66 10.79 -3.95
C TRP A 30 -8.08 12.04 -3.19
N THR A 31 -7.17 12.60 -2.39
CA THR A 31 -7.44 13.77 -1.54
C THR A 31 -7.29 15.10 -2.27
N ALA A 32 -6.76 15.12 -3.50
CA ALA A 32 -6.61 16.34 -4.31
C ALA A 32 -7.89 17.15 -4.57
N ARG A 33 -9.07 16.56 -4.33
CA ARG A 33 -10.38 17.23 -4.48
C ARG A 33 -10.99 17.67 -3.14
N LEU A 34 -10.32 17.38 -2.03
CA LEU A 34 -10.76 17.76 -0.70
C LEU A 34 -10.13 19.09 -0.33
N ASP A 35 -10.85 19.86 0.49
CA ASP A 35 -10.23 20.95 1.24
C ASP A 35 -9.11 20.39 2.12
N GLU A 36 -8.01 21.13 2.26
CA GLU A 36 -6.80 20.65 2.96
C GLU A 36 -7.08 20.25 4.42
N ASP A 37 -7.98 20.98 5.08
CA ASP A 37 -8.42 20.72 6.46
C ASP A 37 -9.23 19.41 6.61
N ARG A 38 -9.76 18.87 5.51
CA ARG A 38 -10.50 17.59 5.51
C ARG A 38 -9.61 16.38 5.31
N VAL A 39 -8.39 16.55 4.82
CA VAL A 39 -7.46 15.45 4.53
C VAL A 39 -7.14 14.61 5.78
N PRO A 40 -6.82 15.20 6.96
CA PRO A 40 -6.51 14.41 8.15
C PRO A 40 -7.68 13.53 8.60
N ARG A 41 -8.90 14.07 8.56
CA ARG A 41 -10.12 13.32 8.92
C ARG A 41 -10.38 12.18 7.94
N PHE A 42 -10.21 12.43 6.63
CA PHE A 42 -10.36 11.39 5.62
C PHE A 42 -9.38 10.23 5.84
N VAL A 43 -8.11 10.55 6.10
CA VAL A 43 -7.07 9.52 6.37
C VAL A 43 -7.41 8.73 7.64
N ASP A 44 -7.82 9.40 8.73
CA ASP A 44 -8.22 8.72 9.97
C ASP A 44 -9.41 7.76 9.75
N ASP A 45 -10.43 8.20 9.01
CA ASP A 45 -11.60 7.38 8.71
C ASP A 45 -11.22 6.14 7.87
N VAL A 46 -10.33 6.29 6.87
CA VAL A 46 -9.83 5.16 6.08
C VAL A 46 -8.98 4.22 6.91
N VAL A 47 -8.05 4.73 7.72
CA VAL A 47 -7.19 3.90 8.57
C VAL A 47 -8.03 3.12 9.57
N ARG A 48 -8.99 3.77 10.25
CA ARG A 48 -9.92 3.09 11.17
C ARG A 48 -10.68 1.96 10.47
N ALA A 49 -11.27 2.22 9.31
CA ALA A 49 -12.00 1.21 8.55
C ALA A 49 -11.08 0.07 8.07
N TYR A 50 -9.84 0.39 7.70
CA TYR A 50 -8.90 -0.61 7.22
C TYR A 50 -8.34 -1.48 8.35
N GLU A 51 -8.13 -0.94 9.56
CA GLU A 51 -7.72 -1.71 10.75
C GLU A 51 -8.69 -2.85 11.08
N GLU A 52 -9.99 -2.64 10.88
CA GLU A 52 -11.02 -3.68 11.06
C GLU A 52 -10.83 -4.85 10.06
N VAL A 53 -10.29 -4.57 8.87
CA VAL A 53 -10.04 -5.56 7.82
C VAL A 53 -8.67 -6.20 7.96
N SER A 54 -7.63 -5.41 8.28
CA SER A 54 -6.26 -5.89 8.42
C SER A 54 -6.00 -6.61 9.74
N GLY A 55 -6.87 -6.43 10.73
CA GLY A 55 -6.86 -7.16 12.01
C GLY A 55 -5.89 -6.60 13.05
N GLY A 56 -5.33 -5.41 12.83
CA GLY A 56 -4.47 -4.75 13.81
C GLY A 56 -3.98 -3.36 13.38
N PRO A 57 -3.64 -2.49 14.34
CA PRO A 57 -3.12 -1.16 14.05
C PRO A 57 -1.77 -1.24 13.35
N GLY A 58 -1.56 -0.38 12.36
CA GLY A 58 -0.29 -0.29 11.63
C GLY A 58 -0.01 -1.44 10.65
N LEU A 59 -0.92 -2.42 10.51
CA LEU A 59 -0.77 -3.52 9.56
C LEU A 59 -1.33 -3.18 8.19
N PHE A 60 -0.48 -3.23 7.17
CA PHE A 60 -0.85 -3.13 5.75
C PHE A 60 -0.71 -4.49 5.07
N ARG A 61 -1.80 -5.06 4.56
CA ARG A 61 -1.82 -6.35 3.88
C ARG A 61 -2.15 -6.19 2.41
N PHE A 62 -1.37 -6.83 1.55
CA PHE A 62 -1.51 -6.71 0.10
C PHE A 62 -1.06 -7.98 -0.62
N THR A 63 -1.70 -8.27 -1.75
CA THR A 63 -1.25 -9.30 -2.67
C THR A 63 -0.28 -8.68 -3.69
N GLN A 64 0.87 -9.30 -3.88
CA GLN A 64 1.87 -8.88 -4.84
C GLN A 64 2.06 -9.92 -5.93
N MET A 65 2.07 -9.48 -7.17
CA MET A 65 2.47 -10.27 -8.33
C MET A 65 3.86 -9.84 -8.80
N ARG A 66 4.77 -10.80 -8.97
CA ARG A 66 6.12 -10.59 -9.52
C ARG A 66 6.28 -11.38 -10.81
N VAL A 67 6.82 -10.73 -11.83
CA VAL A 67 7.13 -11.34 -13.12
C VAL A 67 8.63 -11.22 -13.37
N ALA A 68 9.30 -12.34 -13.62
CA ALA A 68 10.69 -12.35 -14.04
C ALA A 68 10.76 -12.70 -15.53
N PHE A 69 11.48 -11.86 -16.29
CA PHE A 69 11.73 -12.06 -17.71
C PHE A 69 13.17 -12.52 -17.91
N ALA A 70 13.37 -13.54 -18.74
CA ALA A 70 14.71 -13.88 -19.20
C ALA A 70 15.25 -12.78 -20.12
N VAL A 71 16.50 -12.37 -19.89
CA VAL A 71 17.21 -11.51 -20.84
C VAL A 71 17.52 -12.34 -22.09
N ALA A 72 17.17 -11.83 -23.27
CA ALA A 72 17.58 -12.44 -24.53
C ALA A 72 19.06 -12.16 -24.76
N THR A 73 19.90 -13.19 -24.71
CA THR A 73 21.30 -13.09 -25.11
C THR A 73 21.36 -12.99 -26.63
N ALA A 74 21.74 -11.83 -27.17
CA ALA A 74 21.99 -11.69 -28.61
C ALA A 74 23.24 -12.51 -28.99
N PRO A 75 23.24 -13.27 -30.11
CA PRO A 75 24.44 -13.91 -30.60
C PRO A 75 25.47 -12.84 -31.04
N ARG A 76 26.73 -13.06 -30.66
CA ARG A 76 27.88 -12.22 -31.03
C ARG A 76 28.23 -12.32 -32.51
#